data_AF-A0A1W1ZH44-F1
#
_entry.id   AF-A0A1W1ZH44-F1
#
_cell.length_a   1.000
_cell.length_b   1.000
_cell.length_c   1.000
_cell.angle_alpha   90.00
_cell.angle_beta   90.00
_cell.angle_gamma   90.00
#
_symmetry.space_group_name_H-M   'P 1'
#
loop_
_entity.id
_entity.type
_entity.pdbx_description
1 polymer ?
#
loop_
_entity_poly.entity_id
_entity_poly.type
_entity_poly.pdbx_seq_one_letter_code
_entity_poly.pdbx_strand_id
1 'polypeptide(L)'
;MLRTRTTLVVGAGASAELQFPSNAELLARIIQGFDFKRAGSESSTRDGQLLLRNVYKLAERLNKPVEEVAAATERLRNACRLGRSIDTVLEQYDHDPLVLACGKLAIAYFIGQAESRSSLKDAPRVEGELPLQGKVAEYWIYQLGQLITSGVPRSRIGNALEQITIINFNYDRSV
;
A
#
# COMPACT_ATOMS: atom_id res chain seq x y z
N MET A 1 -6.18 26.07 -13.19
CA MET A 1 -6.58 25.55 -14.51
C MET A 1 -5.30 25.24 -15.23
N LEU A 2 -5.02 23.95 -15.35
CA LEU A 2 -3.96 23.46 -16.20
C LEU A 2 -4.33 23.80 -17.65
N ARG A 3 -3.50 24.64 -18.29
CA ARG A 3 -3.73 25.12 -19.67
C ARG A 3 -3.13 24.17 -20.71
N THR A 4 -2.31 23.24 -20.27
CA THR A 4 -1.57 22.29 -21.08
C THR A 4 -1.85 20.89 -20.55
N ARG A 5 -1.76 19.89 -21.44
CA ARG A 5 -1.79 18.48 -21.03
C ARG A 5 -0.61 18.21 -20.10
N THR A 6 -0.91 17.80 -18.88
CA THR A 6 0.08 17.56 -17.83
C THR A 6 0.02 16.10 -17.42
N THR A 7 1.16 15.42 -17.47
CA THR A 7 1.30 14.06 -16.94
C THR A 7 1.92 14.12 -15.55
N LEU A 8 1.26 13.52 -14.57
CA LEU A 8 1.75 13.34 -13.22
C LEU A 8 2.20 11.89 -13.05
N VAL A 9 3.46 11.69 -12.67
CA VAL A 9 3.98 10.37 -12.31
C VAL A 9 4.08 10.30 -10.80
N VAL A 10 3.29 9.42 -10.18
CA VAL A 10 3.19 9.31 -8.73
C VAL A 10 3.74 7.97 -8.24
N GLY A 11 4.46 8.01 -7.11
CA GLY A 11 5.04 6.85 -6.43
C GLY A 11 4.53 6.71 -5.00
N ALA A 12 5.09 5.75 -4.24
CA ALA A 12 4.48 5.24 -3.01
C ALA A 12 4.31 6.27 -1.88
N GLY A 13 4.99 7.42 -1.95
CA GLY A 13 4.78 8.52 -1.01
C GLY A 13 3.49 9.31 -1.26
N ALA A 14 2.89 9.18 -2.44
CA ALA A 14 1.73 9.97 -2.83
C ALA A 14 0.45 9.64 -2.04
N SER A 15 0.33 8.39 -1.56
CA SER A 15 -0.83 7.92 -0.80
C SER A 15 -0.62 7.99 0.73
N ALA A 16 0.54 8.46 1.21
CA ALA A 16 0.85 8.55 2.64
C ALA A 16 -0.13 9.45 3.41
N GLU A 17 -0.58 10.54 2.79
CA GLU A 17 -1.60 11.46 3.33
C GLU A 17 -2.97 10.80 3.53
N LEU A 18 -3.21 9.69 2.83
CA LEU A 18 -4.41 8.86 2.90
C LEU A 18 -4.22 7.63 3.81
N GLN A 19 -3.15 7.62 4.62
CA GLN A 19 -2.80 6.58 5.58
C GLN A 19 -2.34 5.25 4.98
N PHE A 20 -1.92 5.27 3.71
CA PHE A 20 -1.24 4.14 3.10
C PHE A 20 0.24 4.09 3.52
N PRO A 21 0.82 2.89 3.69
CA PRO A 21 2.22 2.76 4.02
C PRO A 21 3.08 3.17 2.84
N SER A 22 4.11 3.97 3.09
CA SER A 22 5.23 4.13 2.16
C SER A 22 5.96 2.81 1.93
N ASN A 23 6.82 2.74 0.92
CA ASN A 23 7.63 1.54 0.65
C ASN A 23 8.45 1.07 1.86
N ALA A 24 9.06 1.99 2.59
CA ALA A 24 9.85 1.68 3.77
C ALA A 24 8.98 1.15 4.92
N GLU A 25 7.81 1.75 5.14
CA GLU A 25 6.86 1.30 6.16
C GLU A 25 6.24 -0.05 5.82
N LEU A 26 5.90 -0.28 4.55
CA LEU A 26 5.39 -1.57 4.08
C LEU A 26 6.43 -2.67 4.32
N LEU A 27 7.68 -2.43 3.95
CA LEU A 27 8.78 -3.36 4.16
C LEU A 27 9.02 -3.65 5.65
N ALA A 28 8.97 -2.61 6.51
CA ALA A 28 9.06 -2.78 7.96
C ALA A 28 7.90 -3.62 8.53
N ARG A 29 6.66 -3.38 8.07
CA ARG A 29 5.48 -4.17 8.44
C ARG A 29 5.62 -5.63 8.02
N ILE A 30 6.15 -5.91 6.82
CA ILE A 30 6.41 -7.27 6.34
C ILE A 30 7.43 -7.98 7.24
N ILE A 31 8.54 -7.30 7.59
CA ILE A 31 9.57 -7.87 8.47
C ILE A 31 9.00 -8.22 9.85
N GLN A 32 8.15 -7.35 10.39
CA GLN A 32 7.51 -7.60 11.69
C GLN A 32 6.43 -8.69 11.60
N GLY A 33 5.62 -8.66 10.54
CA GLY A 33 4.50 -9.57 10.33
C GLY A 33 4.89 -11.03 10.13
N PHE A 34 6.06 -11.27 9.50
CA PHE A 34 6.62 -12.60 9.32
C PHE A 34 7.57 -13.05 10.44
N ASP A 35 7.64 -12.34 11.57
CA ASP A 35 8.39 -12.82 12.74
C ASP A 35 7.59 -13.86 13.54
N PHE A 36 7.46 -15.07 12.99
CA PHE A 36 6.69 -16.15 13.62
C PHE A 36 7.39 -16.81 14.80
N LYS A 37 8.65 -16.49 15.07
CA LYS A 37 9.34 -16.97 16.29
C LYS A 37 8.68 -16.46 17.57
N ARG A 38 7.86 -15.42 17.46
CA ARG A 38 7.02 -14.88 18.55
C ARG A 38 5.60 -15.43 18.53
N ALA A 39 5.22 -16.25 17.56
CA ALA A 39 3.88 -16.82 17.48
C ALA A 39 3.63 -17.72 18.68
N GLY A 40 2.61 -17.41 19.48
CA GLY A 40 2.28 -18.14 20.72
C GLY A 40 2.97 -17.63 21.99
N SER A 41 3.81 -16.58 21.91
CA SER A 41 4.29 -15.86 23.10
C SER A 41 3.43 -14.63 23.40
N GLU A 42 3.56 -14.08 24.62
CA GLU A 42 2.91 -12.81 25.01
C GLU A 42 3.30 -11.63 24.08
N SER A 43 4.39 -11.76 23.33
CA SER A 43 4.89 -10.76 22.37
C SER A 43 4.38 -10.97 20.93
N SER A 44 3.45 -11.90 20.70
CA SER A 44 2.86 -12.13 19.39
C SER A 44 1.97 -10.94 18.98
N THR A 45 2.25 -10.33 17.82
CA THR A 45 1.36 -9.29 17.28
C THR A 45 0.11 -9.91 16.65
N ARG A 46 -1.01 -9.17 16.65
CA ARG A 46 -2.24 -9.58 15.96
C ARG A 46 -1.98 -9.83 14.46
N ASP A 47 -1.19 -8.98 13.83
CA ASP A 47 -0.82 -9.13 12.42
C ASP A 47 0.00 -10.40 12.16
N GLY A 48 0.92 -10.76 13.06
CA GLY A 48 1.68 -12.00 12.94
C GLY A 48 0.79 -13.25 13.00
N GLN A 49 -0.21 -13.26 13.88
CA GLN A 49 -1.17 -14.38 13.97
C GLN A 49 -2.05 -14.49 12.71
N LEU A 50 -2.52 -13.36 12.18
CA LEU A 50 -3.35 -13.33 10.98
C LEU A 50 -2.54 -13.70 9.73
N LEU A 51 -1.31 -13.23 9.61
CA LEU A 51 -0.41 -13.61 8.53
C LEU A 51 -0.05 -15.09 8.60
N LEU A 52 0.23 -15.63 9.79
CA LEU A 52 0.47 -17.06 9.96
C LEU A 52 -0.72 -17.88 9.45
N ARG A 53 -1.96 -17.51 9.82
CA ARG A 53 -3.17 -18.14 9.29
C ARG A 53 -3.24 -18.06 7.75
N ASN A 54 -2.86 -16.94 7.16
CA ASN A 54 -2.83 -16.80 5.71
C ASN A 54 -1.72 -17.63 5.06
N VAL A 55 -0.59 -17.85 5.74
CA VAL A 55 0.47 -18.77 5.29
C VAL A 55 -0.04 -20.21 5.25
N TYR A 56 -0.80 -20.67 6.26
CA TYR A 56 -1.45 -21.99 6.20
C TYR A 56 -2.38 -22.13 4.99
N LYS A 57 -3.22 -21.12 4.73
CA LYS A 57 -4.10 -21.10 3.55
C LYS A 57 -3.32 -21.07 2.24
N LEU A 58 -2.21 -20.36 2.20
CA LEU A 58 -1.34 -20.30 1.03
C LEU A 58 -0.70 -21.65 0.76
N ALA A 59 -0.22 -22.34 1.80
CA ALA A 59 0.33 -23.69 1.71
C ALA A 59 -0.69 -24.69 1.16
N GLU A 60 -1.92 -24.67 1.67
CA GLU A 60 -3.03 -25.47 1.16
C GLU A 60 -3.31 -25.18 -0.33
N ARG A 61 -3.42 -23.90 -0.70
CA ARG A 61 -3.68 -23.49 -2.08
C ARG A 61 -2.58 -23.89 -3.06
N LEU A 62 -1.33 -23.89 -2.60
CA LEU A 62 -0.17 -24.30 -3.40
C LEU A 62 0.09 -25.82 -3.35
N ASN A 63 -0.68 -26.57 -2.56
CA ASN A 63 -0.45 -27.99 -2.26
C ASN A 63 1.00 -28.25 -1.80
N LYS A 64 1.45 -27.44 -0.83
CA LYS A 64 2.80 -27.47 -0.27
C LYS A 64 2.77 -27.70 1.24
N PRO A 65 3.79 -28.36 1.82
CA PRO A 65 3.95 -28.41 3.27
C PRO A 65 4.05 -27.00 3.85
N VAL A 66 3.39 -26.76 4.99
CA VAL A 66 3.37 -25.43 5.61
C VAL A 66 4.77 -25.00 6.05
N GLU A 67 5.62 -25.96 6.42
CA GLU A 67 7.02 -25.74 6.80
C GLU A 67 7.83 -25.17 5.63
N GLU A 68 7.57 -25.62 4.41
CA GLU A 68 8.24 -25.12 3.20
C GLU A 68 7.85 -23.66 2.92
N VAL A 69 6.56 -23.33 3.08
CA VAL A 69 6.07 -21.95 2.91
C VAL A 69 6.55 -21.05 4.05
N ALA A 70 6.56 -21.54 5.29
CA ALA A 70 7.09 -20.81 6.43
C ALA A 70 8.59 -20.51 6.26
N ALA A 71 9.38 -21.47 5.77
CA ALA A 71 10.79 -21.24 5.43
C ALA A 71 10.94 -20.15 4.35
N ALA A 72 10.06 -20.12 3.35
CA ALA A 72 10.04 -19.06 2.35
C ALA A 72 9.73 -17.67 2.96
N THR A 73 8.81 -17.59 3.94
CA THR A 73 8.56 -16.32 4.65
C THR A 73 9.78 -15.82 5.43
N GLU A 74 10.57 -16.71 6.02
CA GLU A 74 11.82 -16.33 6.71
C GLU A 74 12.89 -15.85 5.73
N ARG A 75 13.04 -16.51 4.57
CA ARG A 75 13.94 -16.04 3.49
C ARG A 75 13.55 -14.64 3.02
N LEU A 76 12.27 -14.44 2.71
CA LEU A 76 11.71 -13.15 2.32
C LEU A 76 11.97 -12.10 3.40
N ARG A 77 11.67 -12.40 4.66
CA ARG A 77 11.88 -11.50 5.80
C ARG A 77 13.33 -11.06 5.93
N ASN A 78 14.27 -11.99 5.77
CA ASN A 78 15.70 -11.68 5.84
C ASN A 78 16.15 -10.80 4.66
N ALA A 79 15.66 -11.07 3.46
CA ALA A 79 15.93 -10.24 2.29
C ALA A 79 15.36 -8.82 2.44
N CYS A 80 14.13 -8.70 2.97
CA CYS A 80 13.50 -7.41 3.25
C CYS A 80 14.37 -6.53 4.16
N ARG A 81 15.07 -7.07 5.16
CA ARG A 81 15.94 -6.26 6.05
C ARG A 81 17.04 -5.49 5.31
N LEU A 82 17.44 -5.95 4.13
CA LEU A 82 18.48 -5.31 3.30
C LEU A 82 17.89 -4.62 2.06
N GLY A 83 16.62 -4.89 1.74
CA GLY A 83 15.92 -4.38 0.57
C GLY A 83 15.52 -2.91 0.71
N ARG A 84 15.46 -2.21 -0.42
CA ARG A 84 14.95 -0.82 -0.50
C ARG A 84 13.43 -0.75 -0.62
N SER A 85 12.83 -1.74 -1.27
CA SER A 85 11.39 -1.93 -1.41
C SER A 85 11.08 -3.41 -1.52
N ILE A 86 9.81 -3.77 -1.33
CA ILE A 86 9.37 -5.15 -1.54
C ILE A 86 9.52 -5.55 -3.02
N ASP A 87 9.29 -4.65 -3.99
CA ASP A 87 9.45 -4.98 -5.42
C ASP A 87 10.87 -5.42 -5.75
N THR A 88 11.89 -4.66 -5.29
CA THR A 88 13.29 -5.01 -5.54
C THR A 88 13.65 -6.35 -4.91
N VAL A 89 13.10 -6.65 -3.73
CA VAL A 89 13.31 -7.95 -3.08
C VAL A 89 12.67 -9.08 -3.90
N LEU A 90 11.45 -8.88 -4.41
CA LEU A 90 10.77 -9.90 -5.22
C LEU A 90 11.45 -10.08 -6.58
N GLU A 91 11.95 -9.01 -7.19
CA GLU A 91 12.73 -9.08 -8.43
C GLU A 91 14.01 -9.91 -8.24
N GLN A 92 14.72 -9.74 -7.12
CA GLN A 92 15.90 -10.53 -6.80
C GLN A 92 15.61 -12.00 -6.49
N TYR A 93 14.36 -12.32 -6.13
CA TYR A 93 13.90 -13.67 -5.80
C TYR A 93 12.99 -14.26 -6.89
N ASP A 94 13.16 -13.82 -8.14
CA ASP A 94 12.37 -14.30 -9.29
C ASP A 94 12.37 -15.82 -9.46
N HIS A 95 13.47 -16.47 -9.09
CA HIS A 95 13.69 -17.91 -9.16
C HIS A 95 12.99 -18.72 -8.07
N ASP A 96 12.45 -18.09 -7.02
CA ASP A 96 11.79 -18.74 -5.89
C ASP A 96 10.28 -18.39 -5.86
N PRO A 97 9.41 -19.21 -6.50
CA PRO A 97 7.98 -18.96 -6.55
C PRO A 97 7.30 -18.87 -5.19
N LEU A 98 7.82 -19.54 -4.16
CA LEU A 98 7.25 -19.49 -2.81
C LEU A 98 7.53 -18.15 -2.14
N VAL A 99 8.75 -17.62 -2.29
CA VAL A 99 9.08 -16.27 -1.81
C VAL A 99 8.22 -15.24 -2.53
N LEU A 100 8.06 -15.35 -3.85
CA LEU A 100 7.18 -14.48 -4.63
C LEU A 100 5.73 -14.52 -4.14
N ALA A 101 5.19 -15.72 -3.88
CA ALA A 101 3.83 -15.89 -3.37
C ALA A 101 3.67 -15.29 -1.97
N CYS A 102 4.64 -15.50 -1.08
CA CYS A 102 4.64 -14.92 0.27
C CYS A 102 4.71 -13.39 0.23
N GLY A 103 5.51 -12.81 -0.67
CA GLY A 103 5.61 -11.37 -0.85
C GLY A 103 4.30 -10.76 -1.33
N LYS A 104 3.69 -11.36 -2.35
CA LYS A 104 2.37 -10.95 -2.85
C LYS A 104 1.28 -11.05 -1.78
N LEU A 105 1.30 -12.12 -0.97
CA LEU A 105 0.41 -12.26 0.18
C LEU A 105 0.58 -11.11 1.17
N ALA A 106 1.83 -10.76 1.49
CA ALA A 106 2.13 -9.70 2.44
C ALA A 106 1.68 -8.32 1.93
N ILE A 107 1.95 -8.00 0.66
CA ILE A 107 1.47 -6.77 0.00
C ILE A 107 -0.05 -6.71 0.08
N ALA A 108 -0.75 -7.74 -0.39
CA ALA A 108 -2.21 -7.78 -0.37
C ALA A 108 -2.78 -7.61 1.05
N TYR A 109 -2.17 -8.26 2.04
CA TYR A 109 -2.61 -8.16 3.44
C TYR A 109 -2.45 -6.74 4.00
N PHE A 110 -1.26 -6.14 3.88
CA PHE A 110 -0.98 -4.84 4.49
C PHE A 110 -1.61 -3.68 3.74
N ILE A 111 -1.69 -3.75 2.40
CA ILE A 111 -2.41 -2.76 1.60
C ILE A 111 -3.91 -2.87 1.88
N GLY A 112 -4.50 -4.07 1.87
CA GLY A 112 -5.92 -4.24 2.22
C GLY A 112 -6.25 -3.78 3.65
N GLN A 113 -5.32 -3.95 4.60
CA GLN A 113 -5.48 -3.38 5.94
C GLN A 113 -5.45 -1.84 5.89
N ALA A 114 -4.55 -1.25 5.11
CA ALA A 114 -4.47 0.20 4.94
C ALA A 114 -5.74 0.75 4.28
N GLU A 115 -6.25 0.11 3.22
CA GLU A 115 -7.53 0.45 2.57
C GLU A 115 -8.67 0.51 3.60
N SER A 116 -8.79 -0.52 4.44
CA SER A 116 -9.85 -0.60 5.47
C SER A 116 -9.78 0.51 6.54
N ARG A 117 -8.62 1.14 6.70
CA ARG A 117 -8.36 2.19 7.69
C ARG A 117 -8.23 3.57 7.07
N SER A 118 -8.07 3.64 5.75
CA SER A 118 -7.83 4.87 5.02
C SER A 118 -8.96 5.87 5.22
N SER A 119 -8.65 7.14 4.96
CA SER A 119 -9.64 8.21 5.00
C SER A 119 -10.59 8.18 3.79
N LEU A 120 -10.29 7.39 2.77
CA LEU A 120 -11.17 7.18 1.62
C LEU A 120 -12.33 6.27 2.04
N LYS A 121 -13.52 6.86 2.17
CA LYS A 121 -14.76 6.17 2.52
C LYS A 121 -15.79 6.37 1.42
N ASP A 122 -16.70 5.41 1.29
CA ASP A 122 -17.80 5.48 0.31
C ASP A 122 -18.66 6.74 0.46
N ALA A 123 -18.78 7.25 1.69
CA ALA A 123 -19.42 8.52 1.98
C ALA A 123 -18.67 9.28 3.09
N PRO A 124 -18.60 10.62 3.03
CA PRO A 124 -18.07 11.42 4.10
C PRO A 124 -18.98 11.33 5.34
N ARG A 125 -18.41 11.51 6.54
CA ARG A 125 -19.24 11.49 7.77
C ARG A 125 -20.11 12.74 7.86
N VAL A 126 -19.58 13.86 7.38
CA VAL A 126 -20.28 15.14 7.24
C VAL A 126 -20.26 15.53 5.77
N GLU A 127 -21.41 15.95 5.23
CA GLU A 127 -21.49 16.39 3.83
C GLU A 127 -20.46 17.50 3.54
N GLY A 128 -19.68 17.33 2.47
CA GLY A 128 -18.61 18.26 2.09
C GLY A 128 -17.27 18.08 2.82
N GLU A 129 -17.16 17.12 3.74
CA GLU A 129 -15.89 16.75 4.37
C GLU A 129 -14.93 16.13 3.34
N LEU A 130 -13.68 16.60 3.34
CA LEU A 130 -12.62 16.00 2.53
C LEU A 130 -12.06 14.75 3.23
N PRO A 131 -11.61 13.73 2.50
CA PRO A 131 -10.96 12.54 3.06
C PRO A 131 -9.51 12.84 3.50
N LEU A 132 -9.24 14.03 4.04
CA LEU A 132 -7.92 14.47 4.48
C LEU A 132 -8.04 14.96 5.94
N GLN A 133 -7.08 14.58 6.78
CA GLN A 133 -7.07 14.93 8.21
C GLN A 133 -5.88 15.82 8.55
N GLY A 134 -5.92 16.50 9.70
CA GLY A 134 -4.79 17.32 10.17
C GLY A 134 -4.59 18.60 9.37
N LYS A 135 -3.32 18.94 9.07
CA LYS A 135 -2.96 20.18 8.38
C LYS A 135 -3.09 20.03 6.86
N VAL A 136 -4.34 19.94 6.40
CA VAL A 136 -4.69 19.66 5.00
C VAL A 136 -4.01 20.61 3.99
N ALA A 137 -3.73 21.86 4.36
CA ALA A 137 -3.01 22.80 3.48
C ALA A 137 -1.56 22.38 3.15
N GLU A 138 -0.94 21.56 3.99
CA GLU A 138 0.41 21.03 3.78
C GLU A 138 0.40 19.81 2.82
N TYR A 139 -0.77 19.27 2.52
CA TYR A 139 -0.92 18.05 1.73
C TYR A 139 -0.84 18.28 0.23
N TRP A 140 -0.09 17.44 -0.48
CA TRP A 140 0.12 17.58 -1.92
C TRP A 140 -1.17 17.32 -2.70
N ILE A 141 -2.04 16.39 -2.25
CA ILE A 141 -3.35 16.16 -2.88
C ILE A 141 -4.23 17.40 -2.79
N TYR A 142 -4.17 18.11 -1.66
CA TYR A 142 -4.91 19.36 -1.48
C TYR A 142 -4.38 20.46 -2.41
N GLN A 143 -3.06 20.64 -2.46
CA GLN A 143 -2.42 21.62 -3.34
C GLN A 143 -2.66 21.30 -4.82
N LEU A 144 -2.66 20.02 -5.20
CA LEU A 144 -3.02 19.56 -6.53
C LEU A 144 -4.47 19.95 -6.83
N GLY A 145 -5.42 19.66 -5.93
CA GLY A 145 -6.82 20.07 -6.09
C GLY A 145 -6.98 21.57 -6.32
N GLN A 146 -6.26 22.41 -5.58
CA GLN A 146 -6.23 23.85 -5.81
C GLN A 146 -5.69 24.23 -7.19
N LEU A 147 -4.59 23.61 -7.63
CA LEU A 147 -3.96 23.89 -8.92
C LEU A 147 -4.88 23.52 -10.10
N ILE A 148 -5.54 22.37 -9.99
CA ILE A 148 -6.53 21.87 -10.94
C ILE A 148 -7.69 22.86 -11.09
N THR A 149 -8.28 23.25 -9.95
CA THR A 149 -9.52 24.04 -9.91
C THR A 149 -9.32 25.56 -10.00
N SER A 150 -8.10 26.07 -9.79
CA SER A 150 -7.80 27.50 -9.80
C SER A 150 -8.24 28.18 -11.12
N GLY A 151 -9.13 29.16 -11.05
CA GLY A 151 -9.64 29.85 -12.25
C GLY A 151 -10.56 29.00 -13.14
N VAL A 152 -11.03 27.83 -12.69
CA VAL A 152 -12.07 27.05 -13.36
C VAL A 152 -13.44 27.52 -12.83
N PRO A 153 -14.34 28.05 -13.67
CA PRO A 153 -15.70 28.38 -13.25
C PRO A 153 -16.45 27.15 -12.75
N ARG A 154 -17.31 27.30 -11.73
CA ARG A 154 -18.11 26.18 -11.19
C ARG A 154 -18.91 25.42 -12.26
N SER A 155 -19.42 26.12 -13.28
CA SER A 155 -20.16 25.51 -14.40
C SER A 155 -19.31 24.58 -15.28
N ARG A 156 -17.99 24.62 -15.17
CA ARG A 156 -17.04 23.80 -15.94
C ARG A 156 -16.17 22.88 -15.07
N ILE A 157 -16.52 22.70 -13.79
CA ILE A 157 -15.71 21.90 -12.86
C ILE A 157 -15.56 20.44 -13.33
N GLY A 158 -16.57 19.88 -14.01
CA GLY A 158 -16.52 18.53 -14.57
C GLY A 158 -15.38 18.32 -15.58
N ASN A 159 -14.88 19.40 -16.18
CA ASN A 159 -13.82 19.36 -17.19
C ASN A 159 -12.43 19.61 -16.57
N ALA A 160 -12.33 19.85 -15.27
CA ALA A 160 -11.09 20.29 -14.63
C ALA A 160 -9.96 19.24 -14.71
N LEU A 161 -10.32 17.96 -14.85
CA LEU A 161 -9.38 16.84 -14.95
C LEU A 161 -9.02 16.46 -16.40
N GLU A 162 -9.66 17.03 -17.43
CA GLU A 162 -9.45 16.64 -18.83
C GLU A 162 -8.01 16.83 -19.34
N GLN A 163 -7.26 17.74 -18.71
CA GLN A 163 -5.87 18.05 -19.08
C GLN A 163 -4.85 17.25 -18.28
N ILE A 164 -5.28 16.28 -17.45
CA ILE A 164 -4.40 15.55 -16.55
C ILE A 164 -4.35 14.08 -16.95
N THR A 165 -3.15 13.52 -16.97
CA THR A 165 -2.92 12.09 -17.00
C THR A 165 -2.14 11.70 -15.76
N ILE A 166 -2.62 10.74 -14.98
CA ILE A 166 -1.92 10.23 -13.80
C ILE A 166 -1.38 8.84 -14.13
N ILE A 167 -0.07 8.67 -14.00
CA ILE A 167 0.60 7.39 -14.04
C ILE A 167 0.95 7.02 -12.60
N ASN A 168 0.21 6.06 -12.05
CA ASN A 168 0.33 5.63 -10.67
C ASN A 168 1.06 4.28 -10.59
N PHE A 169 2.20 4.25 -9.89
CA PHE A 169 2.99 3.05 -9.64
C PHE A 169 2.69 2.38 -8.29
N ASN A 170 1.67 2.84 -7.56
CA ASN A 170 1.32 2.37 -6.22
C ASN A 170 0.33 1.22 -6.25
N TYR A 171 0.38 0.38 -5.21
CA TYR A 171 -0.54 -0.74 -5.04
C TYR A 171 -1.97 -0.28 -4.70
N ASP A 172 -2.10 0.78 -3.91
CA ASP A 172 -3.37 1.27 -3.36
C ASP A 172 -4.28 2.01 -4.36
N ARG A 173 -3.74 2.38 -5.53
CA ARG A 173 -4.44 3.14 -6.59
C ARG A 173 -5.29 4.32 -6.08
N SER A 174 -4.91 4.89 -4.94
CA SER A 174 -5.75 5.85 -4.21
C SER A 174 -5.66 7.27 -4.75
N VAL A 175 -4.79 7.48 -5.75
CA VAL A 175 -4.42 8.76 -6.37
C VAL A 175 -4.56 8.64 -7.87
#